data_AF-A0A954T4I5-F1
#
_entry.id   AF-A0A954T4I5-F1
#
_cell.length_a   1.000
_cell.length_b   1.000
_cell.length_c   1.000
_cell.angle_alpha   90.00
_cell.angle_beta   90.00
_cell.angle_gamma   90.00
#
_symmetry.space_group_name_H-M   'P 1'
#
loop_
_entity.id
_entity.type
_entity.pdbx_description
1 polymer ?
#
loop_
_entity_poly.entity_id
_entity_poly.type
_entity_poly.pdbx_seq_one_letter_code
_entity_poly.pdbx_strand_id
1 'polypeptide(L)'
;LNPTTHPERVTCLGGKYFFDDDQQFPDTQYAVCEYAVDGSSSRKKQFIFEQRIWSPYRQEAYENGAAYYGTDGYLIMGHTTGWRLYGPKDKLIAERTGQADLVAHHNNFLNCVRGDEDRLNADVRAGHLSATVVHLCNIAARTNSVLEFDTKNESITNNSAGAALVGREYRKGHWAVPG
;
A
#
# COMPACT_ATOMS: atom_id res chain seq x y z
N LEU A 1 5.00 -6.49 4.16
CA LEU A 1 4.40 -7.22 3.03
C LEU A 1 5.12 -6.68 1.81
N ASN A 2 5.92 -7.50 1.13
CA ASN A 2 6.24 -7.22 -0.26
C ASN A 2 5.17 -7.98 -1.05
N PRO A 3 4.01 -7.37 -1.36
CA PRO A 3 2.91 -8.09 -1.98
C PRO A 3 3.43 -8.70 -3.28
N THR A 4 3.27 -10.01 -3.43
CA THR A 4 3.57 -10.70 -4.70
C THR A 4 2.31 -10.86 -5.55
N THR A 5 1.14 -10.49 -5.01
CA THR A 5 -0.18 -10.58 -5.60
C THR A 5 -1.01 -9.36 -5.19
N HIS A 6 -2.12 -9.11 -5.90
CA HIS A 6 -3.13 -8.11 -5.51
C HIS A 6 -3.97 -8.58 -4.32
N PRO A 7 -4.64 -7.67 -3.57
CA PRO A 7 -5.68 -8.06 -2.61
C PRO A 7 -6.90 -8.61 -3.35
N GLU A 8 -7.58 -9.56 -2.74
CA GLU A 8 -8.83 -10.13 -3.29
C GLU A 8 -10.05 -9.32 -2.85
N ARG A 9 -9.95 -8.64 -1.71
CA ARG A 9 -11.07 -7.91 -1.11
C ARG A 9 -10.60 -6.64 -0.42
N VAL A 10 -11.26 -5.53 -0.70
CA VAL A 10 -10.87 -4.20 -0.22
C VAL A 10 -12.08 -3.42 0.25
N THR A 11 -11.97 -2.77 1.40
CA THR A 11 -12.94 -1.75 1.85
C THR A 11 -12.19 -0.57 2.43
N CYS A 12 -12.79 0.62 2.33
CA CYS A 12 -12.22 1.82 2.92
C CYS A 12 -13.35 2.75 3.36
N LEU A 13 -13.29 3.19 4.63
CA LEU A 13 -14.13 4.26 5.14
C LEU A 13 -13.27 5.51 5.27
N GLY A 14 -13.75 6.62 4.73
CA GLY A 14 -12.99 7.86 4.77
C GLY A 14 -13.56 8.91 3.84
N GLY A 15 -13.10 10.13 4.05
CA GLY A 15 -13.53 11.29 3.31
C GLY A 15 -12.66 12.49 3.61
N LYS A 16 -13.10 13.64 3.11
CA LYS A 16 -12.51 14.92 3.44
C LYS A 16 -13.34 15.53 4.56
N TYR A 17 -12.83 15.46 5.78
CA TYR A 17 -13.55 15.83 6.99
C TYR A 17 -12.97 17.05 7.69
N PHE A 18 -11.71 17.41 7.40
CA PHE A 18 -11.00 18.48 8.06
C PHE A 18 -10.66 19.64 7.11
N PHE A 19 -10.08 19.34 5.94
CA PHE A 19 -9.65 20.39 5.02
C PHE A 19 -10.80 20.86 4.14
N ASP A 20 -10.84 22.17 3.87
CA ASP A 20 -11.69 22.80 2.85
C ASP A 20 -10.78 23.43 1.80
N ASP A 21 -10.36 22.63 0.83
CA ASP A 21 -9.42 23.00 -0.24
C ASP A 21 -9.74 22.26 -1.56
N ASP A 22 -8.84 22.27 -2.54
CA ASP A 22 -9.05 21.62 -3.84
C ASP A 22 -8.74 20.11 -3.87
N GLN A 23 -8.25 19.52 -2.77
CA GLN A 23 -7.92 18.09 -2.69
C GLN A 23 -9.15 17.21 -2.98
N GLN A 24 -8.97 16.23 -3.87
CA GLN A 24 -10.02 15.30 -4.34
C GLN A 24 -9.91 13.90 -3.71
N PHE A 25 -8.98 13.73 -2.77
CA PHE A 25 -8.75 12.49 -2.04
C PHE A 25 -9.04 12.71 -0.55
N PRO A 26 -9.45 11.67 0.19
CA PRO A 26 -9.73 11.81 1.61
C PRO A 26 -8.55 12.33 2.43
N ASP A 27 -8.85 13.13 3.46
CA ASP A 27 -7.87 13.52 4.49
C ASP A 27 -7.82 12.53 5.66
N THR A 28 -8.89 11.74 5.80
CA THR A 28 -9.12 10.75 6.84
C THR A 28 -9.56 9.44 6.19
N GLN A 29 -8.82 8.34 6.41
CA GLN A 29 -9.15 7.02 5.87
C GLN A 29 -8.79 5.88 6.83
N TYR A 30 -9.61 4.85 6.80
CA TYR A 30 -9.33 3.52 7.34
C TYR A 30 -9.63 2.49 6.24
N ALA A 31 -8.58 1.90 5.70
CA ALA A 31 -8.67 0.88 4.68
C ALA A 31 -8.28 -0.49 5.22
N VAL A 32 -9.00 -1.52 4.76
CA VAL A 32 -8.71 -2.92 5.07
C VAL A 32 -8.67 -3.69 3.76
N CYS A 33 -7.57 -4.41 3.55
CA CYS A 33 -7.33 -5.22 2.38
C CYS A 33 -7.02 -6.66 2.79
N GLU A 34 -7.67 -7.63 2.15
CA GLU A 34 -7.47 -9.06 2.41
C GLU A 34 -6.75 -9.72 1.24
N TYR A 35 -5.69 -10.46 1.55
CA TYR A 35 -4.89 -11.22 0.60
C TYR A 35 -5.01 -12.71 0.87
N ALA A 36 -5.11 -13.51 -0.19
CA ALA A 36 -4.97 -14.96 -0.10
C ALA A 36 -3.62 -15.36 0.52
N VAL A 37 -3.61 -16.51 1.18
CA VAL A 37 -2.40 -17.14 1.71
C VAL A 37 -2.18 -18.45 0.95
N ASP A 38 -0.98 -18.61 0.38
CA ASP A 38 -0.59 -19.80 -0.38
C ASP A 38 -1.56 -20.12 -1.55
N GLY A 39 -2.11 -19.07 -2.19
CA GLY A 39 -3.10 -19.20 -3.26
C GLY A 39 -4.49 -19.67 -2.79
N SER A 40 -4.70 -19.82 -1.48
CA SER A 40 -5.98 -20.18 -0.89
C SER A 40 -6.65 -18.98 -0.23
N SER A 41 -7.94 -18.85 -0.50
CA SER A 41 -8.84 -17.89 0.15
C SER A 41 -9.31 -18.36 1.54
N SER A 42 -8.98 -19.58 1.99
CA SER A 42 -9.44 -20.11 3.30
C SER A 42 -8.77 -19.43 4.50
N ARG A 43 -7.60 -18.82 4.29
CA ARG A 43 -6.92 -17.96 5.26
C ARG A 43 -6.58 -16.64 4.58
N LYS A 44 -6.62 -15.56 5.34
CA LYS A 44 -6.31 -14.22 4.84
C LYS A 44 -5.14 -13.62 5.60
N LYS A 45 -4.28 -12.90 4.87
CA LYS A 45 -3.43 -11.86 5.45
C LYS A 45 -4.18 -10.54 5.32
N GLN A 46 -4.21 -9.76 6.39
CA GLN A 46 -4.81 -8.43 6.37
C GLN A 46 -3.74 -7.36 6.32
N PHE A 47 -3.99 -6.37 5.46
CA PHE A 47 -3.29 -5.10 5.46
C PHE A 47 -4.29 -4.03 5.89
N ILE A 48 -3.90 -3.22 6.87
CA ILE A 48 -4.71 -2.12 7.36
C ILE A 48 -3.89 -0.85 7.13
N PHE A 49 -4.55 0.15 6.54
CA PHE A 49 -3.97 1.47 6.36
C PHE A 49 -4.85 2.50 7.04
N GLU A 50 -4.22 3.37 7.81
CA GLU A 50 -4.85 4.43 8.56
C GLU A 50 -4.20 5.75 8.17
N GLN A 51 -5.03 6.73 7.82
CA GLN A 51 -4.59 8.06 7.42
C GLN A 51 -5.38 9.12 8.17
N ARG A 52 -4.67 10.10 8.71
CA ARG A 52 -5.20 11.38 9.20
C ARG A 52 -4.15 12.47 8.95
N ILE A 53 -4.18 13.09 7.78
CA ILE A 53 -3.11 14.05 7.40
C ILE A 53 -3.21 15.40 8.14
N TRP A 54 -4.31 15.64 8.84
CA TRP A 54 -4.55 16.84 9.66
C TRP A 54 -3.99 16.75 11.08
N SER A 55 -3.60 15.56 11.54
CA SER A 55 -3.12 15.36 12.91
C SER A 55 -1.60 15.55 13.01
N PRO A 56 -1.08 16.34 13.97
CA PRO A 56 0.35 16.44 14.20
C PRO A 56 0.93 15.19 14.90
N TYR A 57 0.06 14.31 15.43
CA TYR A 57 0.46 13.13 16.19
C TYR A 57 0.77 11.94 15.29
N ARG A 58 1.87 11.25 15.61
CA ARG A 58 2.35 10.04 14.93
C ARG A 58 1.84 8.80 15.65
N GLN A 59 1.39 7.79 14.89
CA GLN A 59 0.94 6.52 15.45
C GLN A 59 2.10 5.81 16.16
N GLU A 60 1.96 5.56 17.45
CA GLU A 60 2.99 4.90 18.29
C GLU A 60 4.38 5.56 18.25
N ALA A 61 4.43 6.89 18.04
CA ALA A 61 5.66 7.65 17.80
C ALA A 61 6.44 7.29 16.50
N TYR A 62 5.86 6.50 15.61
CA TYR A 62 6.40 6.20 14.29
C TYR A 62 5.69 7.03 13.21
N GLU A 63 6.42 7.95 12.58
CA GLU A 63 5.98 8.64 11.38
C GLU A 63 5.85 7.67 10.20
N ASN A 64 4.70 7.72 9.50
CA ASN A 64 4.41 6.87 8.35
C ASN A 64 4.87 5.41 8.57
N GLY A 65 4.54 4.90 9.76
CA GLY A 65 5.05 3.62 10.23
C GLY A 65 4.32 2.43 9.64
N ALA A 66 4.95 1.28 9.73
CA ALA A 66 4.33 -0.01 9.45
C ALA A 66 4.54 -0.94 10.63
N ALA A 67 3.50 -1.69 10.97
CA ALA A 67 3.58 -2.78 11.93
C ALA A 67 3.27 -4.10 11.22
N TYR A 68 4.03 -5.13 11.55
CA TYR A 68 3.85 -6.50 11.08
C TYR A 68 3.64 -7.39 12.29
N TYR A 69 2.52 -8.10 12.31
CA TYR A 69 2.16 -9.01 13.40
C TYR A 69 2.26 -10.45 12.93
N GLY A 70 2.93 -11.28 13.72
CA GLY A 70 3.02 -12.72 13.57
C GLY A 70 2.68 -13.44 14.86
N THR A 71 2.67 -14.77 14.83
CA THR A 71 2.34 -15.58 16.01
C THR A 71 3.40 -15.53 17.11
N ASP A 72 4.66 -15.30 16.72
CA ASP A 72 5.81 -15.33 17.64
C ASP A 72 6.32 -13.93 18.02
N GLY A 73 5.67 -12.87 17.52
CA GLY A 73 6.15 -11.51 17.74
C GLY A 73 5.65 -10.51 16.70
N TYR A 74 6.22 -9.31 16.75
CA TYR A 74 5.89 -8.23 15.83
C TYR A 74 7.10 -7.35 15.52
N LEU A 75 7.07 -6.74 14.34
CA LEU A 75 8.03 -5.73 13.89
C LEU A 75 7.29 -4.42 13.75
N ILE A 76 7.79 -3.36 14.36
CA ILE A 76 7.34 -1.99 14.11
C ILE A 76 8.48 -1.19 13.50
N MET A 77 8.16 -0.41 12.48
CA MET A 77 9.14 0.41 11.78
C MET A 77 8.57 1.77 11.39
N GLY A 78 9.44 2.77 11.34
CA GLY A 78 9.14 4.12 10.86
C GLY A 78 10.14 4.54 9.81
N HIS A 79 9.77 5.56 9.04
CA HIS A 79 10.59 6.02 7.92
C HIS A 79 11.92 6.66 8.39
N THR A 80 11.93 7.28 9.57
CA THR A 80 13.05 8.04 10.12
C THR A 80 13.56 7.52 11.45
N THR A 81 12.74 6.82 12.23
CA THR A 81 13.11 6.27 13.54
C THR A 81 13.82 4.92 13.45
N GLY A 82 13.66 4.20 12.34
CA GLY A 82 14.21 2.86 12.12
C GLY A 82 13.20 1.76 12.44
N TRP A 83 13.64 0.63 12.99
CA TRP A 83 12.77 -0.51 13.27
C TRP A 83 13.14 -1.27 14.53
N ARG A 84 12.14 -1.90 15.17
CA ARG A 84 12.28 -2.77 16.33
C ARG A 84 11.50 -4.07 16.15
N LEU A 85 12.18 -5.18 16.41
CA LEU A 85 11.62 -6.53 16.37
C LEU A 85 11.43 -7.05 17.79
N TYR A 86 10.20 -7.43 18.11
CA TYR A 86 9.80 -7.98 19.40
C TYR A 86 9.39 -9.44 19.25
N GLY A 87 9.77 -10.27 20.21
CA GLY A 87 9.34 -11.66 20.37
C GLY A 87 8.20 -11.80 21.38
N PRO A 88 7.99 -13.02 21.92
CA PRO A 88 6.94 -13.27 22.89
C PRO A 88 7.10 -12.40 24.15
N LYS A 89 5.97 -11.93 24.70
CA LYS A 89 5.91 -11.07 25.89
C LYS A 89 6.74 -9.77 25.75
N ASP A 90 6.68 -9.15 24.58
CA ASP A 90 7.35 -7.88 24.26
C ASP A 90 8.87 -7.88 24.48
N LYS A 91 9.50 -9.05 24.38
CA LYS A 91 10.96 -9.14 24.47
C LYS A 91 11.59 -8.54 23.21
N LEU A 92 12.32 -7.44 23.34
CA LEU A 92 13.11 -6.89 22.24
C LEU A 92 14.16 -7.91 21.78
N ILE A 93 14.11 -8.28 20.49
CA ILE A 93 15.03 -9.22 19.84
C ILE A 93 16.12 -8.47 19.09
N ALA A 94 15.75 -7.44 18.33
CA ALA A 94 16.66 -6.66 17.52
C ALA A 94 16.10 -5.27 17.22
N GLU A 95 16.98 -4.31 16.96
CA GLU A 95 16.61 -2.99 16.48
C GLU A 95 17.67 -2.39 15.55
N ARG A 96 17.24 -1.42 14.74
CA ARG A 96 18.13 -0.53 14.00
C ARG A 96 17.53 0.86 14.02
N THR A 97 18.33 1.87 14.34
CA THR A 97 17.93 3.27 14.27
C THR A 97 18.36 3.89 12.94
N GLY A 98 17.73 5.01 12.58
CA GLY A 98 18.08 5.78 11.39
C GLY A 98 17.03 5.69 10.28
N GLN A 99 17.31 6.42 9.20
CA GLN A 99 16.38 6.60 8.09
C GLN A 99 16.65 5.58 6.97
N ALA A 100 15.76 5.53 5.99
CA ALA A 100 15.99 4.79 4.76
C ALA A 100 17.28 5.26 4.05
N ASP A 101 18.07 4.32 3.54
CA ASP A 101 19.29 4.63 2.78
C ASP A 101 18.94 4.96 1.32
N LEU A 102 18.61 6.23 1.09
CA LEU A 102 18.25 6.73 -0.24
C LEU A 102 19.45 6.68 -1.21
N VAL A 103 20.68 6.82 -0.71
CA VAL A 103 21.88 6.77 -1.56
C VAL A 103 22.06 5.37 -2.11
N ALA A 104 21.97 4.34 -1.27
CA ALA A 104 22.02 2.96 -1.72
C ALA A 104 20.88 2.64 -2.70
N HIS A 105 19.66 3.15 -2.45
CA HIS A 105 18.52 2.94 -3.36
C HIS A 105 18.76 3.56 -4.74
N HIS A 106 19.23 4.82 -4.82
CA HIS A 106 19.55 5.47 -6.09
C HIS A 106 20.74 4.82 -6.80
N ASN A 107 21.76 4.40 -6.06
CA ASN A 107 22.92 3.71 -6.64
C ASN A 107 22.52 2.40 -7.30
N ASN A 108 21.66 1.59 -6.66
CA ASN A 108 21.12 0.37 -7.28
C ASN A 108 20.41 0.68 -8.61
N PHE A 109 19.57 1.71 -8.68
CA PHE A 109 18.92 2.11 -9.94
C PHE A 109 19.96 2.49 -11.02
N LEU A 110 20.94 3.33 -10.68
CA LEU A 110 21.98 3.76 -11.62
C LEU A 110 22.87 2.59 -12.07
N ASN A 111 23.18 1.66 -11.18
CA ASN A 111 23.94 0.45 -11.50
C ASN A 111 23.16 -0.45 -12.46
N CYS A 112 21.84 -0.60 -12.27
CA CYS A 112 21.00 -1.31 -13.22
C CYS A 112 20.96 -0.65 -14.61
N VAL A 113 20.92 0.69 -14.67
CA VAL A 113 20.98 1.42 -15.95
C VAL A 113 22.33 1.21 -16.65
N ARG A 114 23.42 1.12 -15.90
CA ARG A 114 24.78 0.87 -16.44
C ARG A 114 25.02 -0.60 -16.79
N GLY A 115 24.20 -1.51 -16.28
CA GLY A 115 24.39 -2.95 -16.42
C GLY A 115 25.34 -3.56 -15.39
N ASP A 116 25.69 -2.81 -14.33
CA ASP A 116 26.53 -3.29 -13.23
C ASP A 116 25.75 -4.16 -12.24
N GLU A 117 24.42 -4.00 -12.20
CA GLU A 117 23.48 -4.82 -11.44
C GLU A 117 22.30 -5.24 -12.33
N ASP A 118 21.74 -6.42 -12.11
CA ASP A 118 20.67 -7.00 -12.93
C ASP A 118 19.28 -6.84 -12.30
N ARG A 119 19.20 -6.43 -11.02
CA ARG A 119 17.95 -6.39 -10.26
C ARG A 119 17.75 -5.10 -9.48
N LEU A 120 16.60 -4.47 -9.70
CA LEU A 120 16.12 -3.35 -8.89
C LEU A 120 15.64 -3.80 -7.51
N ASN A 121 15.94 -2.99 -6.49
CA ASN A 121 15.39 -3.15 -5.14
C ASN A 121 13.86 -2.95 -5.11
N ALA A 122 13.33 -2.11 -5.99
CA ALA A 122 11.90 -1.88 -6.21
C ALA A 122 11.62 -1.81 -7.72
N ASP A 123 11.25 -2.94 -8.30
CA ASP A 123 10.95 -3.03 -9.72
C ASP A 123 9.54 -2.50 -10.07
N VAL A 124 9.23 -2.47 -11.37
CA VAL A 124 7.93 -2.02 -11.88
C VAL A 124 6.77 -2.87 -11.34
N ARG A 125 6.99 -4.15 -11.06
CA ARG A 125 5.96 -5.06 -10.55
C ARG A 125 5.60 -4.69 -9.11
N ALA A 126 6.59 -4.39 -8.27
CA ALA A 126 6.36 -3.91 -6.91
C ALA A 126 5.59 -2.58 -6.91
N GLY A 127 5.92 -1.68 -7.84
CA GLY A 127 5.20 -0.42 -8.06
C GLY A 127 3.74 -0.63 -8.45
N HIS A 128 3.48 -1.51 -9.42
CA HIS A 128 2.13 -1.88 -9.87
C HIS A 128 1.27 -2.41 -8.73
N LEU A 129 1.77 -3.42 -8.00
CA LEU A 129 1.04 -4.04 -6.89
C LEU A 129 0.72 -3.03 -5.77
N SER A 130 1.66 -2.13 -5.48
CA SER A 130 1.49 -1.11 -4.44
C SER A 130 0.50 -0.02 -4.86
N ALA A 131 0.56 0.45 -6.12
CA ALA A 131 -0.38 1.44 -6.66
C ALA A 131 -1.82 0.89 -6.71
N THR A 132 -2.00 -0.38 -7.10
CA THR A 132 -3.32 -1.01 -7.15
C THR A 132 -4.03 -0.96 -5.80
N VAL A 133 -3.31 -1.20 -4.69
CA VAL A 133 -3.91 -1.13 -3.34
C VAL A 133 -4.46 0.27 -3.08
N VAL A 134 -3.67 1.32 -3.34
CA VAL A 134 -4.07 2.72 -3.12
C VAL A 134 -5.29 3.07 -3.98
N HIS A 135 -5.30 2.65 -5.24
CA HIS A 135 -6.44 2.86 -6.15
C HIS A 135 -7.70 2.16 -5.64
N LEU A 136 -7.61 0.88 -5.26
CA LEU A 136 -8.76 0.13 -4.74
C LEU A 136 -9.31 0.74 -3.44
N CYS A 137 -8.45 1.17 -2.51
CA CYS A 137 -8.89 1.86 -1.30
C CYS A 137 -9.64 3.16 -1.62
N ASN A 138 -9.12 3.96 -2.55
CA ASN A 138 -9.79 5.20 -2.97
C ASN A 138 -11.12 4.94 -3.69
N ILE A 139 -11.19 3.90 -4.54
CA ILE A 139 -12.44 3.49 -5.19
C ILE A 139 -13.45 3.03 -4.14
N ALA A 140 -13.04 2.18 -3.19
CA ALA A 140 -13.91 1.67 -2.12
C ALA A 140 -14.48 2.81 -1.26
N ALA A 141 -13.66 3.82 -0.93
CA ALA A 141 -14.12 5.01 -0.21
C ALA A 141 -15.12 5.83 -1.04
N ARG A 142 -14.82 6.06 -2.33
CA ARG A 142 -15.70 6.84 -3.24
C ARG A 142 -17.05 6.17 -3.48
N THR A 143 -17.08 4.85 -3.58
CA THR A 143 -18.31 4.07 -3.82
C THR A 143 -18.98 3.59 -2.54
N ASN A 144 -18.40 3.89 -1.37
CA ASN A 144 -18.85 3.43 -0.06
C ASN A 144 -19.18 1.93 -0.06
N SER A 145 -18.24 1.11 -0.53
CA SER A 145 -18.47 -0.31 -0.83
C SER A 145 -17.32 -1.21 -0.40
N VAL A 146 -17.65 -2.49 -0.21
CA VAL A 146 -16.65 -3.56 -0.20
C VAL A 146 -16.46 -4.05 -1.64
N LEU A 147 -15.22 -4.06 -2.11
CA LEU A 147 -14.84 -4.47 -3.46
C LEU A 147 -14.26 -5.89 -3.44
N GLU A 148 -14.75 -6.74 -4.34
CA GLU A 148 -14.17 -8.04 -4.67
C GLU A 148 -13.35 -7.89 -5.97
N PHE A 149 -12.05 -8.16 -5.89
CA PHE A 149 -11.09 -7.92 -6.96
C PHE A 149 -10.55 -9.23 -7.54
N ASP A 150 -10.73 -9.42 -8.84
CA ASP A 150 -10.10 -10.50 -9.58
C ASP A 150 -8.61 -10.18 -9.76
N THR A 151 -7.78 -10.81 -8.95
CA THR A 151 -6.33 -10.59 -8.93
C THR A 151 -5.61 -11.03 -10.20
N LYS A 152 -6.25 -11.82 -11.07
CA LYS A 152 -5.67 -12.28 -12.34
C LYS A 152 -6.05 -11.36 -13.49
N ASN A 153 -7.32 -10.98 -13.55
CA ASN A 153 -7.85 -10.10 -14.61
C ASN A 153 -7.81 -8.61 -14.23
N GLU A 154 -7.38 -8.29 -13.01
CA GLU A 154 -7.26 -6.95 -12.45
C GLU A 154 -8.54 -6.12 -12.56
N SER A 155 -9.67 -6.72 -12.18
CA SER A 155 -10.99 -6.10 -12.30
C SER A 155 -11.82 -6.22 -11.03
N ILE A 156 -12.67 -5.22 -10.79
CA ILE A 156 -13.68 -5.25 -9.72
C ILE A 156 -14.89 -6.02 -10.25
N THR A 157 -15.32 -7.05 -9.53
CA THR A 157 -16.33 -8.01 -10.02
C THR A 157 -17.73 -7.79 -9.46
N ASN A 158 -17.85 -7.06 -8.35
CA ASN A 158 -19.09 -6.91 -7.59
C ASN A 158 -19.65 -5.48 -7.54
N ASN A 159 -19.00 -4.51 -8.19
CA ASN A 159 -19.41 -3.11 -8.17
C ASN A 159 -19.10 -2.43 -9.51
N SER A 160 -20.11 -2.21 -10.34
CA SER A 160 -19.96 -1.64 -11.68
C SER A 160 -19.48 -0.19 -11.68
N ALA A 161 -19.94 0.63 -10.72
CA ALA A 161 -19.48 2.00 -10.55
C ALA A 161 -17.99 2.06 -10.18
N GLY A 162 -17.54 1.16 -9.30
CA GLY A 162 -16.14 1.00 -8.94
C GLY A 162 -15.30 0.47 -10.10
N ALA A 163 -15.79 -0.53 -10.83
CA ALA A 163 -15.11 -1.09 -12.00
C ALA A 163 -14.83 -0.02 -13.07
N ALA A 164 -15.76 0.91 -13.28
CA ALA A 164 -15.59 2.03 -14.21
C ALA A 164 -14.45 3.00 -13.81
N LEU A 165 -14.01 3.00 -12.54
CA LEU A 165 -12.95 3.86 -12.01
C LEU A 165 -11.56 3.22 -12.03
N VAL A 166 -11.44 1.93 -12.39
CA VAL A 166 -10.13 1.25 -12.54
C VAL A 166 -9.38 1.80 -13.76
N GLY A 167 -10.12 2.15 -14.81
CA GLY A 167 -9.59 2.81 -15.99
C GLY A 167 -9.66 4.33 -15.91
N ARG A 168 -9.10 4.98 -16.92
CA ARG A 168 -9.33 6.42 -17.17
C ARG A 168 -9.78 6.62 -18.60
N GLU A 169 -10.69 7.55 -18.81
CA GLU A 169 -10.94 8.08 -20.14
C GLU A 169 -9.78 9.01 -20.52
N TYR A 170 -9.08 8.66 -21.59
CA TYR A 170 -8.03 9.50 -22.13
C TYR A 170 -8.66 10.59 -23.00
N ARG A 171 -8.12 11.81 -22.94
CA ARG A 171 -8.50 12.86 -23.91
C ARG A 171 -8.26 12.34 -25.34
N LYS A 172 -9.13 12.71 -26.27
CA LYS A 172 -8.98 12.36 -27.69
C LYS A 172 -7.60 12.78 -28.21
N GLY A 173 -6.88 11.84 -28.81
CA GLY A 173 -5.52 12.08 -29.34
C GLY A 173 -4.41 12.11 -28.28
N HIS A 174 -4.65 11.66 -27.04
CA HIS A 174 -3.59 11.55 -26.04
C HIS A 174 -2.56 10.50 -26.45
N TRP A 175 -1.27 10.87 -26.43
CA TRP A 175 -0.16 10.02 -26.88
C TRP A 175 0.03 8.74 -26.05
N ALA A 176 -0.49 8.70 -24.82
CA ALA A 176 -0.41 7.55 -23.91
C ALA A 176 -1.66 6.66 -23.91
N VAL A 177 -2.59 6.80 -24.87
CA VAL A 177 -3.71 5.87 -25.01
C VAL A 177 -3.14 4.49 -25.33
N PRO A 178 -3.40 3.45 -24.51
CA PRO A 178 -3.03 2.08 -24.88
C PRO A 178 -3.72 1.72 -26.20
N GLY A 179 -2.94 1.20 -27.15
CA GLY A 179 -3.44 0.73 -28.44
C GLY A 179 -4.31 -0.52 -28.34
#